data_AF-A0A6A1UKB5-F1
#
_entry.id   AF-A0A6A1UKB5-F1
#
_cell.length_a   1.000
_cell.length_b   1.000
_cell.length_c   1.000
_cell.angle_alpha   90.00
_cell.angle_beta   90.00
_cell.angle_gamma   90.00
#
_symmetry.space_group_name_H-M   'P 1'
#
loop_
_entity.id
_entity.type
_entity.pdbx_description
1 polymer ?
#
loop_
_entity_poly.entity_id
_entity_poly.type
_entity_poly.pdbx_seq_one_letter_code
_entity_poly.pdbx_strand_id
1 'polypeptide(L)'
;MCFDRLLRLFGDTRCIPSGRAVHGKIITSGFLPDVYANNQLLSLYVKVNRLDDDRKVFDAMPERNLVSWTALVSGYSKMDIVLKGRDICF
;
A
#
# COMPACT_ATOMS: atom_id res chain seq x y z
N MET A 1 -9.42 16.82 -6.35
CA MET A 1 -9.95 17.18 -5.02
C MET A 1 -10.30 15.99 -4.09
N CYS A 2 -10.24 14.70 -4.49
CA CYS A 2 -10.55 13.59 -3.57
C CYS A 2 -9.34 12.78 -3.05
N PHE A 3 -8.26 12.61 -3.83
CA PHE A 3 -7.15 11.73 -3.45
C PHE A 3 -6.15 12.35 -2.45
N ASP A 4 -5.78 13.63 -2.58
CA ASP A 4 -4.93 14.38 -1.62
C ASP A 4 -5.51 14.36 -0.19
N ARG A 5 -6.80 14.66 -0.04
CA ARG A 5 -7.44 14.67 1.28
C ARG A 5 -7.49 13.27 1.90
N LEU A 6 -7.69 12.24 1.06
CA LEU A 6 -7.58 10.85 1.49
C LEU A 6 -6.13 10.58 1.96
N LEU A 7 -5.11 10.90 1.16
CA LEU A 7 -3.69 10.75 1.56
C LEU A 7 -3.34 11.44 2.88
N ARG A 8 -3.88 12.64 3.15
CA ARG A 8 -3.65 13.33 4.43
C ARG A 8 -4.23 12.58 5.62
N LEU A 9 -5.41 11.96 5.48
CA LEU A 9 -5.95 11.07 6.51
C LEU A 9 -5.07 9.81 6.71
N PHE A 10 -4.20 9.47 5.74
CA PHE A 10 -3.27 8.32 5.79
C PHE A 10 -1.87 8.67 6.29
N GLY A 11 -1.41 9.89 6.09
CA GLY A 11 -0.09 10.35 6.53
C GLY A 11 0.06 10.36 8.06
N ASP A 12 -1.03 10.63 8.78
CA ASP A 12 -1.03 10.75 10.25
C ASP A 12 -1.22 9.41 10.99
N THR A 13 -1.60 8.33 10.30
CA THR A 13 -2.04 7.11 10.98
C THR A 13 -0.96 6.01 10.95
N ARG A 14 -0.26 5.83 12.08
CA ARG A 14 0.34 4.54 12.51
C ARG A 14 -0.72 3.44 12.76
N CYS A 15 -1.96 3.62 12.28
CA CYS A 15 -3.12 2.82 12.64
C CYS A 15 -3.58 1.94 11.47
N ILE A 16 -3.30 0.64 11.62
CA ILE A 16 -3.53 -0.48 10.67
C ILE A 16 -4.96 -0.63 10.12
N PRO A 17 -6.08 -0.22 10.78
CA PRO A 17 -7.43 -0.45 10.24
C PRO A 17 -7.77 0.36 8.97
N SER A 18 -7.00 1.40 8.65
CA SER A 18 -7.44 2.44 7.70
C SER A 18 -7.23 2.10 6.22
N GLY A 19 -6.20 1.32 5.86
CA GLY A 19 -5.84 1.11 4.44
C GLY A 19 -6.94 0.48 3.58
N ARG A 20 -7.69 -0.49 4.11
CA ARG A 20 -8.82 -1.13 3.39
C ARG A 20 -10.07 -0.27 3.33
N ALA A 21 -10.42 0.44 4.41
CA ALA A 21 -11.59 1.32 4.43
C ALA A 21 -11.44 2.42 3.36
N VAL A 22 -10.21 2.88 3.21
CA VAL A 22 -9.75 3.89 2.28
C VAL A 22 -9.76 3.39 0.85
N HIS A 23 -9.13 2.24 0.62
CA HIS A 23 -9.10 1.61 -0.69
C HIS A 23 -10.52 1.26 -1.14
N GLY A 24 -11.36 0.76 -0.22
CA GLY A 24 -12.79 0.55 -0.47
C GLY A 24 -13.52 1.83 -0.86
N LYS A 25 -13.25 2.96 -0.17
CA LYS A 25 -13.86 4.25 -0.50
C LYS A 25 -13.44 4.76 -1.88
N ILE A 26 -12.18 4.54 -2.27
CA ILE A 26 -11.66 4.85 -3.60
C ILE A 26 -12.42 4.03 -4.66
N ILE A 27 -12.52 2.71 -4.48
CA ILE A 27 -13.25 1.80 -5.39
C ILE A 27 -14.72 2.22 -5.52
N THR A 28 -15.42 2.44 -4.40
CA THR A 28 -16.84 2.79 -4.41
C THR A 28 -17.13 4.19 -4.94
N SER A 29 -16.13 5.09 -4.92
CA SER A 29 -16.29 6.46 -5.43
C SER A 29 -16.27 6.56 -6.95
N GLY A 30 -15.99 5.45 -7.66
CA GLY A 30 -15.78 5.46 -9.11
C GLY A 30 -14.49 6.19 -9.54
N PHE A 31 -13.63 6.55 -8.58
CA PHE A 31 -12.35 7.17 -8.85
C PHE A 31 -11.40 6.10 -9.40
N LEU A 32 -10.84 6.36 -10.59
CA LEU A 32 -9.78 5.56 -11.18
C LEU A 32 -8.44 6.16 -10.72
N PRO A 33 -7.73 5.54 -9.76
CA PRO A 33 -6.44 6.04 -9.31
C PRO A 33 -5.41 5.93 -10.43
N ASP A 34 -4.66 7.02 -10.64
CA ASP A 34 -3.51 7.04 -11.54
C ASP A 34 -2.33 6.24 -10.95
N VAL A 35 -1.26 6.11 -11.75
CA VAL A 35 -0.06 5.35 -11.35
C VAL A 35 0.55 5.92 -10.05
N TYR A 36 0.51 7.24 -9.87
CA TYR A 36 1.03 7.90 -8.67
C TYR A 36 0.23 7.52 -7.42
N ALA A 37 -1.10 7.57 -7.52
CA ALA A 37 -2.03 7.20 -6.47
C ALA A 37 -1.88 5.73 -6.06
N ASN A 38 -1.80 4.84 -7.03
CA ASN A 38 -1.58 3.42 -6.76
C ASN A 38 -0.23 3.16 -6.08
N ASN A 39 0.85 3.83 -6.52
CA ASN A 39 2.17 3.70 -5.89
C ASN A 39 2.18 4.10 -4.41
N GLN A 40 1.36 5.08 -4.02
CA GLN A 40 1.19 5.46 -2.62
C GLN A 40 0.40 4.44 -1.81
N LEU A 41 -0.65 3.85 -2.40
CA LEU A 41 -1.37 2.72 -1.79
C LEU A 41 -0.44 1.52 -1.58
N LEU A 42 0.40 1.19 -2.57
CA LEU A 42 1.39 0.12 -2.47
C LEU A 42 2.33 0.33 -1.28
N SER A 43 2.99 1.50 -1.24
CA SER A 43 3.89 1.87 -0.15
C SER A 43 3.22 1.83 1.24
N LEU A 44 1.92 2.10 1.31
CA LEU A 44 1.15 2.00 2.56
C LEU A 44 0.93 0.54 2.96
N TYR A 45 0.45 -0.32 2.06
CA TYR A 45 0.22 -1.73 2.36
C TYR A 45 1.51 -2.44 2.77
N VAL A 46 2.64 -2.08 2.16
CA VAL A 46 3.98 -2.50 2.59
C VAL A 46 4.28 -2.06 4.02
N LYS A 47 4.04 -0.79 4.38
CA LYS A 47 4.31 -0.27 5.74
C LYS A 47 3.50 -0.96 6.83
N VAL A 48 2.29 -1.45 6.51
CA VAL A 48 1.43 -2.17 7.45
C VAL A 48 1.54 -3.70 7.33
N ASN A 49 2.59 -4.21 6.66
CA ASN A 49 2.83 -5.65 6.43
C ASN A 49 1.63 -6.40 5.83
N ARG A 50 0.88 -5.75 4.93
CA ARG A 50 -0.27 -6.34 4.23
C ARG A 50 0.09 -6.59 2.77
N LEU A 51 1.09 -7.44 2.53
CA LEU A 51 1.60 -7.72 1.19
C LEU A 51 0.56 -8.33 0.24
N ASP A 52 -0.43 -9.07 0.76
CA ASP A 52 -1.52 -9.59 -0.07
C ASP A 52 -2.36 -8.48 -0.68
N ASP A 53 -2.59 -7.40 0.09
CA ASP A 53 -3.37 -6.25 -0.37
C ASP A 53 -2.52 -5.35 -1.29
N ASP A 54 -1.23 -5.21 -0.98
CA ASP A 54 -0.22 -4.58 -1.86
C ASP A 54 -0.22 -5.25 -3.25
N ARG A 55 -0.17 -6.58 -3.28
CA ARG A 55 -0.17 -7.36 -4.52
C ARG A 55 -1.46 -7.17 -5.32
N LYS A 56 -2.62 -7.15 -4.67
CA LYS A 56 -3.91 -6.92 -5.33
C LYS A 56 -3.99 -5.55 -5.99
N VAL A 57 -3.49 -4.50 -5.33
CA VAL A 57 -3.41 -3.16 -5.94
C VAL A 57 -2.50 -3.20 -7.16
N PHE A 58 -1.31 -3.78 -7.03
CA PHE A 58 -0.35 -3.88 -8.14
C PHE A 58 -0.91 -4.63 -9.35
N ASP A 59 -1.60 -5.75 -9.11
CA ASP A 59 -2.22 -6.55 -10.17
C ASP A 59 -3.39 -5.81 -10.84
N ALA A 60 -4.13 -4.98 -10.09
CA ALA A 60 -5.23 -4.15 -10.62
C ALA A 60 -4.78 -2.89 -11.38
N MET A 61 -3.49 -2.50 -11.29
CA MET A 61 -2.98 -1.32 -12.00
C MET A 61 -2.94 -1.55 -13.52
N PRO A 62 -3.59 -0.69 -14.33
CA PRO A 62 -3.52 -0.78 -15.79
C PRO A 62 -2.14 -0.38 -16.33
N GLU A 63 -1.50 0.60 -15.70
CA GLU A 63 -0.16 1.07 -16.03
C GLU A 63 0.76 0.97 -14.81
N ARG A 64 2.02 0.61 -15.02
CA ARG A 64 3.01 0.38 -13.96
C ARG A 64 4.33 1.03 -14.35
N ASN A 65 5.02 1.64 -13.39
CA ASN A 65 6.32 2.24 -13.60
C ASN A 65 7.36 1.64 -12.65
N LEU A 66 8.61 2.10 -12.75
CA LEU A 66 9.71 1.64 -11.91
C LEU A 66 9.37 1.73 -10.41
N VAL A 67 8.65 2.78 -10.01
CA VAL A 67 8.24 2.99 -8.61
C VAL A 67 7.22 1.93 -8.15
N SER A 68 6.30 1.50 -9.03
CA SER A 68 5.36 0.41 -8.73
C SER A 68 6.08 -0.90 -8.43
N TRP A 69 7.08 -1.24 -9.26
CA TRP A 69 7.87 -2.46 -9.11
C TRP A 69 8.77 -2.41 -7.87
N THR A 70 9.43 -1.28 -7.62
CA THR A 70 10.28 -1.13 -6.44
C THR A 70 9.47 -1.16 -5.15
N ALA A 71 8.26 -0.59 -5.13
CA ALA A 71 7.35 -0.69 -4.00
C ALA A 71 7.03 -2.15 -3.67
N LEU A 72 6.58 -2.93 -4.68
CA LEU A 72 6.24 -4.34 -4.52
C LEU A 72 7.43 -5.17 -4.00
N VAL A 73 8.61 -5.05 -4.65
CA VAL A 73 9.82 -5.78 -4.25
C VAL A 73 10.24 -5.38 -2.83
N SER A 74 10.22 -4.09 -2.51
CA SER A 74 10.56 -3.61 -1.16
C SER A 74 9.61 -4.16 -0.10
N GLY A 75 8.34 -4.42 -0.45
CA GLY A 75 7.37 -5.11 0.38
C GLY A 75 7.82 -6.50 0.78
N TYR A 76 8.12 -7.34 -0.21
CA TYR A 76 8.59 -8.71 0.03
C TYR A 76 9.92 -8.75 0.78
N SER A 77 10.87 -7.86 0.44
CA SER A 77 12.14 -7.78 1.16
C SER A 77 11.97 -7.38 2.62
N LYS A 78 11.07 -6.43 2.94
CA LYS A 78 10.78 -6.06 4.33
C LYS A 78 10.17 -7.20 5.13
N MET A 79 9.32 -8.03 4.51
CA MET A 79 8.73 -9.16 5.22
C MET A 79 9.76 -10.26 5.52
N ASP A 80 10.73 -10.52 4.63
CA ASP A 80 11.85 -11.42 4.93
C ASP A 80 12.66 -10.93 6.16
N ILE A 81 12.89 -9.61 6.26
CA ILE A 81 13.58 -9.01 7.41
C ILE A 81 12.72 -9.10 8.68
N VAL A 82 11.41 -8.87 8.60
CA VAL A 82 10.50 -8.94 9.76
C VAL A 82 10.34 -10.37 10.27
N LEU A 83 10.28 -11.37 9.39
CA LEU A 83 10.25 -12.79 9.77
C LEU A 83 11.55 -13.18 10.48
N LYS A 84 12.71 -12.86 9.88
CA LYS A 84 14.01 -13.07 10.52
C LYS A 84 14.12 -12.35 11.87
N GLY A 85 13.61 -11.13 11.98
CA GLY A 85 13.64 -10.34 13.21
C GLY A 85 12.76 -10.88 14.34
N ARG A 86 11.69 -11.65 14.03
CA ARG A 86 10.83 -12.28 15.04
C ARG A 86 11.44 -13.56 15.62
N ASP A 87 12.28 -14.24 14.87
CA ASP A 87 12.97 -15.46 15.33
C ASP A 87 14.16 -15.17 16.27
N ILE A 88 14.49 -13.89 16.50
CA ILE A 88 15.65 -13.44 17.32
C ILE A 88 15.23 -12.83 18.69
N CYS A 89 13.94 -12.83 19.03
CA CYS A 89 13.49 -12.47 20.37
C CYS A 89 13.22 -13.74 21.19
N PHE A 90 14.28 -14.30 21.79
CA PHE A 90 14.20 -15.21 22.95
C PHE A 90 14.42 -14.44 24.24
#